data_AF-A0A6M4G960-F1
#
_entry.id   AF-A0A6M4G960-F1
#
_cell.length_a   1.000
_cell.length_b   1.000
_cell.length_c   1.000
_cell.angle_alpha   90.00
_cell.angle_beta   90.00
_cell.angle_gamma   90.00
#
_symmetry.space_group_name_H-M   'P 1'
#
loop_
_entity.id
_entity.type
_entity.pdbx_description
1 polymer ?
#
loop_
_entity_poly.entity_id
_entity_poly.type
_entity_poly.pdbx_seq_one_letter_code
_entity_poly.pdbx_strand_id
1 'polypeptide(L)'
;MANMWSLDIDMRQFADDLRRLPAQMHDAAASVNKKSADEFERTVRRNMPRSDEGPHIADTIGHTLGDAKYAEHIVAIGNDQLPYSAALEFGHTLNGQWIEGAHVWQPSKKLVVRKHRKALVRALRKLIRNAVGM
;
A
#
# COMPACT_ATOMS: atom_id res chain seq x y z
N MET A 1 -8.12 13.59 -9.19
CA MET A 1 -8.31 12.14 -8.97
C MET A 1 -7.12 11.59 -8.21
N ALA A 2 -7.34 11.02 -7.02
CA ALA A 2 -6.29 10.35 -6.26
C ALA A 2 -6.03 8.94 -6.81
N ASN A 3 -4.76 8.52 -6.87
CA ASN A 3 -4.44 7.13 -7.17
C ASN A 3 -4.39 6.38 -5.84
N MET A 4 -5.33 5.45 -5.66
CA MET A 4 -5.49 4.74 -4.40
C MET A 4 -4.80 3.38 -4.45
N TRP A 5 -4.05 3.06 -3.40
CA TRP A 5 -3.70 1.68 -3.11
C TRP A 5 -4.59 1.17 -1.99
N SER A 6 -5.38 0.17 -2.33
CA SER A 6 -6.11 -0.72 -1.44
C SER A 6 -5.73 -2.15 -1.82
N LEU A 7 -5.73 -3.07 -0.85
CA LEU A 7 -5.45 -4.49 -1.07
C LEU A 7 -6.61 -5.24 -1.77
N ASP A 8 -7.68 -4.55 -2.19
CA ASP A 8 -9.01 -5.16 -2.15
C ASP A 8 -9.73 -5.38 -3.49
N ILE A 9 -9.12 -6.16 -4.40
CA ILE A 9 -9.92 -6.76 -5.50
C ILE A 9 -9.77 -8.29 -5.56
N ASP A 10 -8.63 -8.84 -5.14
CA ASP A 10 -8.40 -10.30 -5.13
C ASP A 10 -8.33 -10.92 -3.71
N MET A 11 -8.52 -10.09 -2.68
CA MET A 11 -8.48 -10.49 -1.26
C MET A 11 -9.86 -10.65 -0.63
N ARG A 12 -10.97 -10.31 -1.31
CA ARG A 12 -12.33 -10.40 -0.71
C ARG A 12 -12.69 -11.82 -0.30
N GLN A 13 -12.35 -12.81 -1.13
CA GLN A 13 -12.55 -14.23 -0.79
C GLN A 13 -11.70 -14.63 0.43
N PHE A 14 -10.43 -14.21 0.46
CA PHE A 14 -9.53 -14.44 1.59
C PHE A 14 -9.98 -13.70 2.87
N ALA A 15 -10.63 -12.55 2.72
CA ALA A 15 -11.09 -11.70 3.80
C ALA A 15 -12.44 -12.17 4.38
N ASP A 16 -13.31 -12.76 3.55
CA ASP A 16 -14.47 -13.51 4.04
C ASP A 16 -14.06 -14.84 4.71
N ASP A 17 -12.96 -15.46 4.29
CA ASP A 17 -12.36 -16.60 4.99
C ASP A 17 -11.67 -16.17 6.31
N LEU A 18 -11.03 -14.99 6.38
CA LEU A 18 -10.51 -14.37 7.62
C LEU A 18 -11.62 -14.16 8.67
N ARG A 19 -12.85 -13.90 8.22
CA ARG A 19 -14.04 -13.71 9.09
C ARG A 19 -14.43 -14.95 9.90
N ARG A 20 -14.01 -16.14 9.44
CA ARG A 20 -14.20 -17.42 10.13
C ARG A 20 -13.04 -17.76 11.06
N LEU A 21 -11.98 -16.96 11.06
CA LEU A 21 -10.82 -17.21 11.90
C LEU A 21 -11.04 -16.67 13.32
N PRO A 22 -10.42 -17.30 14.33
CA PRO A 22 -10.43 -16.79 15.70
C PRO A 22 -9.90 -15.35 15.77
N ALA A 23 -10.41 -14.54 16.71
CA ALA A 23 -10.04 -13.12 16.87
C ALA A 23 -8.52 -12.85 16.80
N GLN A 24 -7.70 -13.76 17.34
CA GLN A 24 -6.23 -13.68 17.32
C GLN A 24 -5.63 -13.64 15.89
N MET A 25 -6.25 -14.30 14.91
CA MET A 25 -5.81 -14.27 13.51
C MET A 25 -6.19 -12.96 12.82
N HIS A 26 -7.35 -12.39 13.16
CA HIS A 26 -7.76 -11.07 12.69
C HIS A 26 -6.79 -9.99 13.22
N ASP A 27 -6.45 -10.01 14.51
CA ASP A 27 -5.51 -9.07 15.10
C ASP A 27 -4.11 -9.17 14.49
N ALA A 28 -3.67 -10.40 14.19
CA ALA A 28 -2.40 -10.62 13.50
C ALA A 28 -2.42 -10.09 12.06
N ALA A 29 -3.52 -10.27 11.33
CA ALA A 29 -3.70 -9.69 10.00
C ALA A 29 -3.69 -8.16 10.05
N ALA A 30 -4.42 -7.55 10.99
CA ALA A 30 -4.44 -6.11 11.21
C ALA A 30 -3.04 -5.54 11.49
N SER A 31 -2.26 -6.22 12.34
CA SER A 31 -0.88 -5.83 12.65
C SER A 31 0.03 -5.86 11.41
N VAL A 32 -0.12 -6.87 10.55
CA VAL A 32 0.65 -6.99 9.30
C VAL A 32 0.20 -5.96 8.27
N ASN A 33 -1.11 -5.71 8.15
CA ASN A 33 -1.68 -4.69 7.26
C ASN A 33 -1.12 -3.32 7.60
N LYS A 34 -1.20 -2.92 8.88
CA LYS A 34 -0.63 -1.65 9.37
C LYS A 34 0.84 -1.52 9.03
N LYS A 35 1.67 -2.49 9.41
CA LYS A 35 3.13 -2.46 9.16
C LYS A 35 3.46 -2.35 7.67
N SER A 36 2.69 -3.01 6.82
CA SER A 36 2.90 -2.99 5.36
C SER A 36 2.52 -1.62 4.79
N ALA A 37 1.43 -1.02 5.26
CA ALA A 37 1.01 0.32 4.88
C ALA A 37 2.03 1.38 5.35
N ASP A 38 2.47 1.32 6.61
CA ASP A 38 3.50 2.22 7.17
C ASP A 38 4.83 2.11 6.38
N GLU A 39 5.26 0.88 6.03
CA GLU A 39 6.45 0.66 5.21
C GLU A 39 6.28 1.25 3.81
N PHE A 40 5.11 1.04 3.19
CA PHE A 40 4.82 1.56 1.86
C PHE A 40 4.82 3.08 1.86
N GLU A 41 4.04 3.72 2.73
CA GLU A 41 3.93 5.18 2.86
C GLU A 41 5.31 5.81 3.04
N ARG A 42 6.10 5.29 3.99
CA ARG A 42 7.47 5.79 4.23
C ARG A 42 8.35 5.64 3.01
N THR A 43 8.26 4.51 2.29
CA THR A 43 9.08 4.25 1.10
C THR A 43 8.72 5.20 -0.03
N VAL A 44 7.43 5.36 -0.33
CA VAL A 44 7.00 6.28 -1.39
C VAL A 44 7.30 7.73 -1.02
N ARG A 45 7.04 8.16 0.23
CA ARG A 45 7.30 9.54 0.67
C ARG A 45 8.79 9.91 0.63
N ARG A 46 9.68 8.96 0.94
CA ARG A 46 11.14 9.17 0.87
C ARG A 46 11.64 9.25 -0.56
N ASN A 47 11.13 8.41 -1.44
CA ASN A 47 11.66 8.26 -2.80
C ASN A 47 10.97 9.18 -3.81
N MET A 48 9.86 9.82 -3.45
CA MET A 48 9.15 10.74 -4.34
C MET A 48 9.98 11.99 -4.61
N PRO A 49 10.13 12.43 -5.87
CA PRO A 49 10.83 13.66 -6.21
C PRO A 49 10.24 14.89 -5.48
N ARG A 50 11.12 15.81 -5.11
CA ARG A 50 10.78 17.11 -4.53
C ARG A 50 11.49 18.21 -5.31
N SER A 51 10.78 19.29 -5.61
CA SER A 51 11.37 20.52 -6.14
C SER A 51 11.89 21.38 -4.97
N ASP A 52 12.71 22.40 -5.25
CA ASP A 52 13.11 23.36 -4.22
C ASP A 52 12.03 24.40 -3.93
N GLU A 53 11.04 24.53 -4.83
CA GLU A 53 9.96 25.51 -4.76
C GLU A 53 8.58 24.84 -4.88
N GLY A 54 7.62 25.33 -4.09
CA GLY A 54 6.20 24.94 -4.16
C GLY A 54 5.82 23.66 -3.42
N PRO A 55 4.51 23.36 -3.30
CA PRO A 55 4.01 22.16 -2.64
C PRO A 55 4.30 20.90 -3.48
N HIS A 56 4.71 19.81 -2.84
CA HIS A 56 5.10 18.59 -3.55
C HIS A 56 3.99 17.55 -3.55
N ILE A 57 3.93 16.75 -4.63
CA ILE A 57 3.07 15.55 -4.66
C ILE A 57 3.39 14.59 -3.50
N ALA A 58 4.64 14.58 -3.01
CA ALA A 58 5.05 13.81 -1.84
C ALA A 58 4.30 14.20 -0.55
N ASP A 59 3.84 15.44 -0.45
CA ASP A 59 3.12 15.96 0.72
C ASP A 59 1.66 15.50 0.73
N THR A 60 1.13 15.11 -0.43
CA THR A 60 -0.21 14.54 -0.57
C THR A 60 -0.29 13.06 -0.20
N ILE A 61 0.86 12.41 0.04
CA ILE A 61 0.88 11.02 0.47
C ILE A 61 0.23 10.94 1.85
N GLY A 62 -0.76 10.07 1.99
CA GLY A 62 -1.52 9.93 3.22
C GLY A 62 -1.86 8.49 3.51
N HIS A 63 -2.05 8.21 4.80
CA HIS A 63 -2.46 6.91 5.32
C HIS A 63 -3.78 7.07 6.06
N THR A 64 -4.78 6.28 5.67
CA THR A 64 -6.11 6.28 6.28
C THR A 64 -6.58 4.85 6.56
N LEU A 65 -7.57 4.71 7.43
CA LEU A 65 -8.25 3.44 7.67
C LEU A 65 -9.35 3.27 6.64
N GLY A 66 -9.41 2.08 6.03
CA GLY A 66 -10.47 1.67 5.13
C GLY A 66 -11.57 0.92 5.87
N ASP A 67 -12.10 -0.14 5.27
CA ASP A 67 -13.11 -0.98 5.92
C ASP A 67 -12.52 -1.68 7.15
N ALA A 68 -13.08 -1.35 8.32
CA ALA A 68 -12.70 -1.93 9.61
C ALA A 68 -12.91 -3.45 9.65
N LYS A 69 -13.89 -3.98 8.89
CA LYS A 69 -14.14 -5.43 8.76
C LYS A 69 -12.91 -6.17 8.25
N TYR A 70 -12.10 -5.52 7.43
CA TYR A 70 -10.94 -6.12 6.77
C TYR A 70 -9.62 -5.64 7.36
N ALA A 71 -9.67 -4.88 8.47
CA ALA A 71 -8.54 -4.16 9.02
C ALA A 71 -7.74 -3.43 7.92
N GLU A 72 -8.47 -2.77 7.02
CA GLU A 72 -7.90 -2.20 5.81
C GLU A 72 -7.12 -0.92 6.15
N HIS A 73 -5.93 -0.81 5.57
CA HIS A 73 -5.08 0.36 5.64
C HIS A 73 -4.84 0.87 4.22
N ILE A 74 -5.28 2.09 3.95
CA ILE A 74 -5.26 2.70 2.62
C ILE A 74 -4.13 3.72 2.58
N VAL A 75 -3.23 3.59 1.61
CA VAL A 75 -2.22 4.60 1.30
C VAL A 75 -2.58 5.23 -0.04
N ALA A 76 -2.73 6.55 -0.04
CA ALA A 76 -3.11 7.32 -1.22
C ALA A 76 -2.05 8.36 -1.57
N ILE A 77 -2.02 8.74 -2.85
CA ILE A 77 -1.20 9.84 -3.36
C ILE A 77 -2.04 10.71 -4.31
N GLY A 78 -1.79 12.01 -4.23
CA GLY A 78 -2.48 13.06 -4.96
C GLY A 78 -3.75 13.53 -4.28
N ASN A 79 -4.13 14.77 -4.56
CA ASN A 79 -5.39 15.38 -4.16
C ASN A 79 -5.92 16.26 -5.32
N ASP A 80 -6.93 17.08 -5.07
CA ASP A 80 -7.52 17.92 -6.12
C ASP A 80 -6.61 19.07 -6.57
N GLN A 81 -5.70 19.53 -5.71
CA GLN A 81 -4.74 20.60 -6.01
C GLN A 81 -3.47 20.06 -6.69
N LEU A 82 -3.06 18.86 -6.32
CA LEU A 82 -1.88 18.16 -6.82
C LEU A 82 -2.30 16.73 -7.21
N PRO A 83 -2.93 16.54 -8.38
CA PRO A 83 -3.38 15.23 -8.80
C PRO A 83 -2.19 14.34 -9.19
N TYR A 84 -2.29 13.05 -8.85
CA TYR A 84 -1.34 12.07 -9.34
C TYR A 84 -1.58 11.80 -10.83
N SER A 85 -0.60 12.12 -11.69
CA SER A 85 -0.70 11.90 -13.14
C SER A 85 0.14 10.68 -13.58
N ALA A 86 -0.34 9.95 -14.58
CA ALA A 86 0.37 8.78 -15.11
C ALA A 86 1.77 9.15 -15.67
N ALA A 87 1.91 10.35 -16.22
CA ALA A 87 3.17 10.87 -16.74
C ALA A 87 4.27 10.99 -15.67
N LEU A 88 3.91 11.22 -14.40
CA LEU A 88 4.88 11.25 -13.29
C LEU A 88 5.56 9.88 -13.10
N GLU A 89 4.82 8.80 -13.32
CA GLU A 89 5.30 7.43 -13.06
C GLU A 89 5.87 6.76 -14.30
N PHE A 90 5.37 7.10 -15.50
CA PHE A 90 5.73 6.37 -16.73
C PHE A 90 6.50 7.22 -17.74
N GLY A 91 6.71 8.51 -17.45
CA GLY A 91 7.29 9.46 -18.37
C GLY A 91 6.27 9.98 -19.37
N HIS A 92 6.66 11.03 -20.09
CA HIS A 92 5.86 11.62 -21.16
C HIS A 92 6.75 12.33 -22.17
N THR A 93 6.19 12.68 -23.32
CA THR A 93 6.87 13.49 -24.32
C THR A 93 6.44 14.95 -24.18
N LEU A 94 7.39 15.87 -24.13
CA LEU A 94 7.16 17.31 -24.19
C LEU A 94 8.03 17.90 -25.31
N ASN A 95 7.42 18.61 -26.25
CA ASN A 95 8.11 19.24 -27.39
C ASN A 95 8.99 18.26 -28.21
N GLY A 96 8.56 17.01 -28.35
CA GLY A 96 9.29 15.97 -29.09
C GLY A 96 10.44 15.31 -28.30
N GLN A 97 10.72 15.76 -27.07
CA GLN A 97 11.71 15.14 -26.18
C GLN A 97 11.01 14.24 -25.15
N TRP A 98 11.56 13.05 -24.96
CA TRP A 98 11.11 12.14 -23.91
C TRP A 98 11.63 12.60 -22.54
N ILE A 99 10.72 12.70 -21.58
CA ILE A 99 10.99 12.98 -20.17
C ILE A 99 10.72 11.70 -19.40
N GLU A 100 11.74 11.19 -18.71
CA GLU A 100 11.64 9.97 -17.90
C GLU A 100 10.74 10.19 -16.67
N GLY A 101 9.92 9.18 -16.36
CA GLY A 101 9.09 9.17 -15.16
C GLY A 101 9.86 8.71 -13.94
N ALA A 102 9.48 9.18 -12.76
CA ALA A 102 9.97 8.66 -11.50
C ALA A 102 9.14 7.43 -11.10
N HIS A 103 9.62 6.25 -11.48
CA HIS A 103 8.98 4.96 -11.18
C HIS A 103 9.03 4.61 -9.67
N VAL A 104 8.20 5.27 -8.85
CA VAL A 104 8.25 5.15 -7.39
C VAL A 104 7.05 4.36 -6.87
N TRP A 105 5.85 4.68 -7.33
CA TRP A 105 4.61 4.14 -6.75
C TRP A 105 4.39 2.67 -7.11
N GLN A 106 4.42 2.32 -8.39
CA GLN A 106 4.12 0.97 -8.86
C GLN A 106 5.19 -0.05 -8.46
N PRO A 107 6.50 0.24 -8.56
CA PRO A 107 7.53 -0.66 -8.07
C PRO A 107 7.45 -0.90 -6.56
N SER A 108 7.23 0.17 -5.78
CA SER A 108 7.09 0.06 -4.32
C SER A 108 5.85 -0.77 -3.95
N LYS A 109 4.73 -0.57 -4.66
CA LYS A 109 3.50 -1.34 -4.48
C LYS A 109 3.75 -2.83 -4.74
N LYS A 110 4.40 -3.18 -5.86
CA LYS A 110 4.75 -4.57 -6.19
C LYS A 110 5.63 -5.22 -5.12
N LEU A 111 6.64 -4.49 -4.62
CA LEU A 111 7.54 -4.98 -3.58
C LEU A 111 6.80 -5.23 -2.26
N VAL A 112 6.02 -4.25 -1.79
CA VAL A 112 5.31 -4.34 -0.52
C VAL A 112 4.25 -5.43 -0.57
N VAL A 113 3.47 -5.55 -1.64
CA VAL A 113 2.48 -6.64 -1.80
C VAL A 113 3.15 -8.01 -1.68
N ARG A 114 4.33 -8.19 -2.28
CA ARG A 114 5.09 -9.45 -2.16
C ARG A 114 5.57 -9.73 -0.74
N LYS A 115 6.10 -8.71 -0.04
CA LYS A 115 6.54 -8.83 1.37
C LYS A 115 5.35 -9.09 2.30
N HIS A 116 4.28 -8.35 2.10
CA HIS A 116 3.02 -8.45 2.84
C HIS A 116 2.48 -9.88 2.81
N ARG A 117 2.31 -10.47 1.62
CA ARG A 117 1.82 -11.85 1.47
C ARG A 117 2.67 -12.85 2.27
N LYS A 118 4.00 -12.72 2.23
CA LYS A 118 4.90 -13.58 3.01
C LYS A 118 4.76 -13.37 4.52
N ALA A 119 4.65 -12.11 4.97
CA ALA A 119 4.50 -11.77 6.37
C ALA A 119 3.17 -12.30 6.93
N LEU A 120 2.08 -12.14 6.19
CA LEU A 120 0.75 -12.61 6.56
C LEU A 120 0.71 -14.14 6.70
N VAL A 121 1.21 -14.87 5.71
CA VAL A 121 1.30 -16.35 5.77
C VAL A 121 2.12 -16.80 6.98
N ARG A 122 3.24 -16.13 7.30
CA ARG A 122 4.06 -16.46 8.48
C ARG A 122 3.32 -16.21 9.79
N ALA A 123 2.62 -15.08 9.90
CA ALA A 123 1.85 -14.73 11.09
C ALA A 123 0.73 -15.74 11.35
N LEU A 124 -0.05 -16.08 10.32
CA LEU A 124 -1.13 -17.07 10.42
C LEU A 124 -0.61 -18.47 10.74
N ARG A 125 0.47 -18.92 10.09
CA ARG A 125 1.09 -20.23 10.40
C ARG A 125 1.60 -20.35 11.84
N LYS A 126 2.07 -19.25 12.43
CA LYS A 126 2.50 -19.23 13.84
C LYS A 126 1.31 -19.48 14.77
N LEU A 127 0.18 -18.84 14.50
CA LEU A 127 -1.04 -19.02 15.28
C LEU A 127 -1.62 -20.43 15.14
N ILE A 128 -1.63 -20.98 13.93
CA ILE A 128 -2.08 -22.36 13.69
C ILE A 128 -1.22 -23.35 14.47
N ARG A 129 0.12 -23.24 14.42
CA ARG A 129 1.03 -24.11 15.17
C ARG A 129 0.77 -24.05 16.67
N ASN A 130 0.67 -22.83 17.21
CA ASN A 130 0.35 -22.62 18.63
C ASN A 130 -1.00 -23.23 19.04
N ALA A 131 -2.00 -23.17 18.15
CA ALA A 131 -3.33 -23.73 18.42
C ALA A 131 -3.37 -25.27 18.36
N VAL A 132 -2.50 -25.89 17.56
CA VAL A 132 -2.41 -27.35 17.40
C VAL A 132 -1.39 -27.98 18.37
N GLY A 133 -0.71 -27.17 19.19
CA GLY A 133 0.29 -27.65 20.16
C GLY A 133 1.60 -28.13 19.54
N MET A 134 1.93 -27.64 18.35
CA MET A 134 3.18 -27.94 17.60
C MET A 134 4.14 -26.76 17.55
#